data_AF-A0A1X7TAT6-F1
#
_entry.id   AF-A0A1X7TAT6-F1
#
_cell.length_a   1.000
_cell.length_b   1.000
_cell.length_c   1.000
_cell.angle_alpha   90.00
_cell.angle_beta   90.00
_cell.angle_gamma   90.00
#
_symmetry.space_group_name_H-M   'P 1'
#
loop_
_entity.id
_entity.type
_entity.pdbx_description
1 polymer ?
#
loop_
_entity_poly.entity_id
_entity_poly.type
_entity_poly.pdbx_seq_one_letter_code
_entity_poly.pdbx_strand_id
1 'polypeptide(L)'
;MQHKWVLLHNGVKLSLHYLDDFIMVEGDVVAAEEAKRLLCFSFQKLGLPLEPSKLEGPSTCLTFLGFEVHTFNLQLCFLIKKLTRLIDRL
;
A
#
# COMPACT_ATOMS: atom_id res chain seq x y z
N MET A 1 14.41 2.76 -2.90
CA MET A 1 14.98 1.43 -3.26
C MET A 1 15.27 0.54 -2.05
N GLN A 2 15.68 1.07 -0.89
CA GLN A 2 16.09 0.25 0.25
C GLN A 2 14.93 -0.51 0.94
N HIS A 3 13.72 0.08 1.03
CA HIS A 3 12.56 -0.57 1.69
C HIS A 3 12.08 -1.83 0.97
N LYS A 4 12.03 -1.81 -0.36
CA LYS A 4 11.60 -2.97 -1.17
C LYS A 4 12.48 -4.20 -0.93
N TRP A 5 13.78 -4.00 -0.78
CA TRP A 5 14.73 -5.08 -0.54
C TRP A 5 14.51 -5.72 0.84
N VAL A 6 14.36 -4.91 1.89
CA VAL A 6 14.07 -5.39 3.24
C VAL A 6 12.76 -6.17 3.29
N LEU A 7 11.71 -5.67 2.65
CA LEU A 7 10.39 -6.32 2.64
C LEU A 7 10.40 -7.66 1.91
N LEU A 8 11.08 -7.73 0.76
CA LEU A 8 11.27 -8.97 0.02
C LEU A 8 12.01 -10.02 0.86
N HIS A 9 13.08 -9.61 1.55
CA HIS A 9 13.86 -10.50 2.41
C HIS A 9 13.13 -10.93 3.69
N ASN A 10 12.14 -10.16 4.12
CA ASN A 10 11.31 -10.48 5.30
C ASN A 10 9.98 -11.17 4.94
N GLY A 11 9.80 -11.63 3.69
CA GLY A 11 8.68 -12.49 3.29
C GLY A 11 7.54 -11.82 2.52
N VAL A 12 7.60 -10.51 2.27
CA VAL A 12 6.60 -9.79 1.47
C VAL A 12 6.97 -9.91 -0.01
N LYS A 13 6.25 -10.74 -0.76
CA LYS A 13 6.64 -11.10 -2.14
C LYS A 13 6.20 -10.08 -3.18
N LEU A 14 5.03 -9.50 -2.99
CA LEU A 14 4.39 -8.59 -3.95
C LEU A 14 4.24 -7.22 -3.30
N SER A 15 5.20 -6.35 -3.58
CA SER A 15 5.15 -4.94 -3.19
C SER A 15 5.35 -4.02 -4.39
N LEU A 16 4.52 -2.99 -4.47
CA LEU A 16 4.69 -1.89 -5.40
C LEU A 16 5.06 -0.64 -4.61
N HIS A 17 6.07 0.08 -5.07
CA HIS A 17 6.71 1.15 -4.31
C HIS A 17 6.95 2.34 -5.25
N TYR A 18 6.46 3.52 -4.85
CA TYR A 18 6.60 4.78 -5.56
C TYR A 18 6.99 5.88 -4.56
N LEU A 19 8.23 6.36 -4.65
CA LEU A 19 8.81 7.29 -3.68
C LEU A 19 8.68 6.77 -2.23
N ASP A 20 7.83 7.38 -1.41
CA ASP A 20 7.59 6.97 -0.03
C ASP A 20 6.30 6.15 0.14
N ASP A 21 5.47 6.07 -0.90
CA ASP A 21 4.23 5.31 -0.90
C ASP A 21 4.51 3.86 -1.34
N PHE A 22 3.99 2.90 -0.59
CA PHE A 22 4.07 1.49 -0.95
C PHE A 22 2.76 0.77 -0.64
N ILE A 23 2.46 -0.25 -1.44
CA ILE A 23 1.34 -1.16 -1.26
C ILE A 23 1.84 -2.60 -1.33
N MET A 24 1.29 -3.44 -0.47
CA MET A 24 1.56 -4.87 -0.41
C MET A 24 0.29 -5.62 -0.80
N VAL A 25 0.43 -6.66 -1.61
CA VAL A 25 -0.70 -7.48 -2.06
C VAL A 25 -0.39 -8.93 -1.74
N GLU A 26 -1.29 -9.59 -1.04
CA GLU A 26 -1.15 -11.00 -0.67
C GLU A 26 -2.38 -11.79 -1.14
N GLY A 27 -2.24 -13.11 -1.22
CA GLY A 27 -3.28 -14.00 -1.78
C GLY A 27 -4.52 -14.16 -0.90
N ASP A 28 -4.39 -13.95 0.40
CA ASP A 28 -5.46 -14.06 1.38
C ASP A 28 -5.27 -13.09 2.56
N VAL A 29 -6.31 -12.95 3.38
CA VAL A 29 -6.31 -12.01 4.51
C VAL A 29 -5.31 -12.38 5.61
N VAL A 30 -5.03 -13.68 5.82
CA VAL A 30 -4.09 -14.13 6.85
C VAL A 30 -2.66 -13.78 6.43
N ALA A 31 -2.31 -14.05 5.18
CA ALA A 31 -1.04 -13.65 4.59
C ALA A 31 -0.88 -12.12 4.59
N ALA A 32 -1.96 -11.37 4.29
CA ALA A 32 -1.94 -9.91 4.31
C ALA A 32 -1.73 -9.32 5.72
N GLU A 33 -2.37 -9.88 6.74
CA GLU A 33 -2.12 -9.50 8.14
C GLU A 33 -0.67 -9.78 8.55
N GLU A 34 -0.15 -10.95 8.17
CA GLU A 34 1.23 -11.31 8.48
C GLU A 34 2.23 -10.38 7.77
N ALA A 35 2.01 -10.06 6.49
CA ALA A 35 2.82 -9.09 5.75
C ALA A 35 2.79 -7.70 6.42
N LYS A 36 1.62 -7.24 6.88
CA LYS A 36 1.47 -5.98 7.63
C LYS A 36 2.25 -6.02 8.95
N ARG A 37 2.17 -7.12 9.69
CA ARG A 37 2.91 -7.32 10.94
C ARG A 37 4.43 -7.28 10.71
N LEU A 38 4.90 -7.98 9.68
CA LEU A 38 6.32 -8.03 9.29
C LEU A 38 6.84 -6.66 8.85
N LEU A 39 6.04 -5.89 8.09
CA LEU A 39 6.34 -4.51 7.73
C LEU A 39 6.58 -3.67 8.99
N CYS A 40 5.60 -3.63 9.91
CA CYS A 40 5.70 -2.82 11.13
C CYS A 40 6.93 -3.21 11.96
N PHE A 41 7.15 -4.51 12.15
CA PHE A 41 8.30 -5.01 12.90
C PHE A 41 9.64 -4.63 12.25
N SER A 42 9.74 -4.76 10.92
CA SER A 42 10.95 -4.43 10.17
C SER A 42 11.27 -2.94 10.25
N PHE A 43 10.27 -2.08 10.09
CA PHE A 43 10.44 -0.63 10.15
C PHE A 43 10.83 -0.17 11.56
N GLN A 44 10.18 -0.72 12.59
CA GLN A 44 10.53 -0.45 13.98
C GLN A 44 11.98 -0.86 14.29
N LYS A 45 12.41 -2.04 13.83
CA LYS A 45 13.80 -2.50 14.02
C LYS A 45 14.83 -1.64 13.31
N LEU A 46 14.51 -1.08 12.15
CA LEU A 46 15.39 -0.22 11.39
C LEU A 46 15.35 1.24 11.85
N GLY A 47 14.48 1.59 12.81
CA GLY A 47 14.28 2.97 13.24
C GLY A 47 13.63 3.85 12.17
N LEU A 48 12.93 3.24 11.21
CA LEU A 48 12.23 3.97 10.15
C LEU A 48 10.85 4.43 10.64
N PRO A 49 10.48 5.70 10.42
CA PRO A 49 9.16 6.18 10.80
C PRO A 49 8.09 5.54 9.93
N LEU A 50 7.04 5.03 10.58
CA LEU A 50 5.84 4.54 9.91
C LEU A 50 4.65 5.29 10.53
N GLU A 51 4.03 6.16 9.74
CA GLU A 51 2.92 7.01 10.19
C GLU A 51 1.66 6.15 10.38
N PRO A 52 1.19 5.90 11.62
CA PRO A 52 0.09 4.97 11.87
C PRO A 52 -1.22 5.40 11.21
N SER A 53 -1.43 6.72 11.08
CA SER A 53 -2.62 7.28 10.41
C SER A 53 -2.67 6.99 8.90
N LYS A 54 -1.54 6.61 8.28
CA LYS A 54 -1.42 6.26 6.86
C LYS A 54 -1.33 4.74 6.63
N LEU A 55 -1.27 3.94 7.69
CA LEU A 55 -1.20 2.49 7.56
C LEU A 55 -2.61 1.90 7.40
N GLU A 56 -2.97 1.56 6.18
CA GLU A 56 -4.28 1.01 5.84
C GLU A 56 -4.25 -0.52 5.63
N GLY A 57 -5.43 -1.14 5.71
CA GLY A 57 -5.63 -2.57 5.43
C GLY A 57 -5.36 -3.52 6.61
N PRO A 58 -5.40 -4.85 6.38
CA PRO A 58 -5.69 -5.51 5.11
C PRO A 58 -7.09 -5.18 4.59
N SER A 59 -7.21 -4.95 3.29
CA SER A 59 -8.48 -4.63 2.64
C SER A 59 -8.38 -5.01 1.17
N THR A 60 -9.52 -5.30 0.55
CA THR A 60 -9.64 -5.50 -0.90
C THR A 60 -9.87 -4.19 -1.67
N CYS A 61 -10.04 -3.09 -0.94
CA CYS A 61 -10.17 -1.73 -1.47
C CYS A 61 -9.28 -0.79 -0.66
N LEU A 62 -8.26 -0.21 -1.30
CA LEU A 62 -7.31 0.73 -0.69
C LEU A 62 -6.99 1.90 -1.62
N THR A 63 -6.60 3.03 -1.06
CA THR A 63 -6.13 4.15 -1.86
C THR A 63 -4.62 4.07 -2.07
N PHE A 64 -4.16 4.10 -3.33
CA PHE A 64 -2.73 4.15 -3.66
C PHE A 64 -2.47 5.18 -4.77
N LEU A 65 -1.56 6.13 -4.53
CA LEU A 65 -1.28 7.28 -5.42
C LEU A 65 -2.53 8.11 -5.79
N GLY A 66 -3.55 8.03 -4.93
CA GLY A 66 -4.87 8.62 -5.10
C GLY A 66 -5.71 8.01 -6.23
N PHE A 67 -5.52 6.72 -6.49
CA PHE A 67 -6.48 5.83 -7.13
C PHE A 67 -7.03 4.87 -6.07
N GLU A 68 -8.30 4.53 -6.16
CA GLU A 68 -8.86 3.39 -5.42
C GLU A 68 -8.49 2.11 -6.16
N VAL A 69 -7.83 1.20 -5.45
CA VAL A 69 -7.37 -0.10 -5.95
C VAL A 69 -8.30 -1.17 -5.44
N HIS A 70 -9.04 -1.81 -6.35
CA HIS A 70 -9.96 -2.90 -6.04
C HIS A 70 -9.35 -4.25 -6.45
N THR A 71 -8.97 -5.08 -5.49
CA THR A 71 -8.31 -6.37 -5.76
C THR A 71 -9.29 -7.49 -6.14
N PHE A 72 -10.56 -7.40 -5.75
CA PHE A 72 -11.57 -8.40 -6.12
C PHE A 72 -11.93 -8.35 -7.62
N ASN A 73 -12.08 -7.13 -8.15
CA ASN A 73 -12.45 -6.89 -9.56
C ASN A 73 -11.24 -6.55 -10.45
N LEU A 74 -10.04 -6.43 -9.87
CA LEU A 74 -8.82 -5.97 -10.54
C LEU A 74 -8.99 -4.61 -11.25
N GLN A 75 -9.60 -3.65 -10.56
CA GLN A 75 -9.93 -2.33 -11.11
C GLN A 75 -9.17 -1.21 -10.39
N LEU A 76 -8.79 -0.18 -11.15
CA LEU A 76 -8.26 1.09 -10.66
C LEU A 76 -9.28 2.19 -10.94
N CYS A 77 -9.79 2.82 -9.88
CA CYS A 77 -10.78 3.88 -9.97
C CYS A 77 -10.14 5.23 -9.62
N PHE A 78 -10.51 6.29 -10.35
CA PHE A 78 -10.09 7.64 -10.00
C PHE A 78 -10.91 8.12 -8.79
N LEU A 79 -10.25 8.71 -7.78
CA LEU A 79 -11.01 9.36 -6.72
C LEU A 79 -11.84 10.51 -7.32
N ILE A 80 -13.16 10.49 -7.10
CA ILE A 80 -14.11 11.49 -7.62
C ILE A 80 -13.62 12.91 -7.31
N LYS A 81 -13.07 13.15 -6.11
CA LYS A 81 -12.51 14.44 -5.70
C LYS A 81 -11.36 14.93 -6.59
N LYS A 82 -10.52 14.02 -7.11
CA LYS A 82 -9.45 14.37 -8.07
C LYS A 82 -10.01 14.58 -9.47
N LEU A 83 -11.03 13.81 -9.87
CA LEU A 83 -11.71 13.97 -11.16
C LEU A 83 -12.37 15.36 -11.26
N THR A 84 -13.07 15.81 -10.21
CA THR A 84 -13.67 17.14 -10.17
C THR A 84 -12.63 18.24 -10.39
N ARG A 85 -11.46 18.15 -9.75
CA ARG A 85 -10.36 19.12 -9.95
C ARG A 85 -9.80 19.15 -11.38
N LEU A 86 -9.87 18.04 -12.12
CA LEU A 86 -9.42 17.98 -13.51
C LEU A 86 -10.48 18.56 -14.44
N ILE A 87 -11.75 18.26 -14.20
CA ILE A 87 -12.88 18.81 -14.97
C ILE A 87 -12.97 20.33 -14.77
N ASP A 88 -12.78 20.83 -13.55
CA ASP A 88 -12.79 22.28 -13.25
C ASP A 88 -11.62 23.06 -13.92
N ARG A 89 -10.66 22.37 -14.54
CA ARG A 89 -9.49 22.94 -15.21
C ARG A 89 -9.54 22.80 -16.74
N LEU A 90 -10.59 22.20 -17.28
CA LEU A 90 -10.86 22.06 -18.73
C LEU A 90 -11.93 23.07 -19.15
#